data_AF-A0A2N0NYK8-F1
#
_entry.id   AF-A0A2N0NYK8-F1
#
_cell.length_a   1.000
_cell.length_b   1.000
_cell.length_c   1.000
_cell.angle_alpha   90.00
_cell.angle_beta   90.00
_cell.angle_gamma   90.00
#
_symmetry.space_group_name_H-M   'P 1'
#
loop_
_entity.id
_entity.type
_entity.pdbx_description
1 polymer ?
#
loop_
_entity_poly.entity_id
_entity_poly.type
_entity_poly.pdbx_seq_one_letter_code
_entity_poly.pdbx_strand_id
1 'polypeptide(L)'
;MVFFHSILTFIILLREINNNEQFRAWFQEHKVFCLFIAFCSLSNFNVLHVLNCKFNSMDIFDAKLSFTVEKKIIHASAVSIIVGDVPRVSNLLIIHFLYAPASAFNHLYAISIICTFLSGLVFIIGFFYRIYESLIRDYEKPTAQEFTAQELTAQELIAQELTAQKLTAQELTAQELIVSKKSKKQFSEA
;
A
#
# COMPACT_ATOMS: atom_id res chain seq x y z
N MET A 1 5.04 -21.03 9.99
CA MET A 1 5.00 -19.54 9.93
C MET A 1 5.88 -18.97 8.85
N VAL A 2 7.21 -19.07 8.94
CA VAL A 2 8.12 -18.46 7.94
C VAL A 2 7.83 -18.91 6.51
N PHE A 3 7.65 -20.22 6.27
CA PHE A 3 7.27 -20.74 4.95
C PHE A 3 5.92 -20.21 4.45
N PHE A 4 4.93 -20.11 5.33
CA PHE A 4 3.60 -19.57 4.98
C PHE A 4 3.69 -18.10 4.59
N HIS A 5 4.41 -17.28 5.38
CA HIS A 5 4.66 -15.87 5.05
C HIS A 5 5.45 -15.73 3.75
N SER A 6 6.49 -16.53 3.54
CA SER A 6 7.29 -16.50 2.32
C SER A 6 6.46 -16.76 1.07
N ILE A 7 5.62 -17.81 1.09
CA ILE A 7 4.76 -18.16 -0.05
C ILE A 7 3.77 -17.04 -0.32
N LEU A 8 3.15 -16.50 0.72
CA LEU A 8 2.13 -15.48 0.60
C LEU A 8 2.70 -14.14 0.11
N THR A 9 3.88 -13.76 0.60
CA THR A 9 4.61 -12.56 0.15
C THR A 9 4.94 -12.69 -1.32
N PHE A 10 5.47 -13.85 -1.73
CA PHE A 10 5.82 -14.10 -3.11
C PHE A 10 4.60 -14.06 -4.04
N ILE A 11 3.49 -14.70 -3.64
CA ILE A 11 2.22 -14.67 -4.39
C ILE A 11 1.71 -13.23 -4.55
N ILE A 12 1.76 -12.43 -3.49
CA ILE A 12 1.28 -11.05 -3.52
C ILE A 12 2.16 -10.16 -4.39
N LEU A 13 3.49 -10.23 -4.23
CA LEU A 13 4.41 -9.44 -5.04
C LEU A 13 4.38 -9.83 -6.51
N LEU A 14 4.34 -11.13 -6.84
CA LEU A 14 4.21 -11.58 -8.24
C LEU A 14 2.92 -11.11 -8.87
N ARG A 15 1.80 -11.19 -8.14
CA ARG A 15 0.52 -10.69 -8.62
C ARG A 15 0.60 -9.19 -8.91
N GLU A 16 1.25 -8.43 -8.05
CA GLU A 16 1.36 -6.98 -8.20
C GLU A 16 2.26 -6.59 -9.38
N ILE A 17 3.40 -7.25 -9.54
CA ILE A 17 4.31 -7.04 -10.68
C ILE A 17 3.61 -7.31 -12.02
N ASN A 18 2.74 -8.33 -12.06
CA ASN A 18 2.04 -8.71 -13.29
C ASN A 18 0.88 -7.77 -13.62
N ASN A 19 0.13 -7.31 -12.61
CA ASN A 19 -1.14 -6.62 -12.80
C ASN A 19 -1.10 -5.09 -12.63
N ASN A 20 -0.05 -4.54 -11.99
CA ASN A 20 0.06 -3.10 -11.73
C ASN A 20 1.30 -2.54 -12.44
N GLU A 21 1.09 -1.72 -13.46
CA GLU A 21 2.19 -1.13 -14.24
C GLU A 21 3.02 -0.13 -13.43
N GLN A 22 2.37 0.64 -12.56
CA GLN A 22 3.03 1.64 -11.71
C GLN A 22 3.95 0.97 -10.70
N PHE A 23 3.44 -0.06 -10.00
CA PHE A 23 4.25 -0.87 -9.10
C PHE A 23 5.41 -1.54 -9.83
N ARG A 24 5.19 -2.03 -11.05
CA ARG A 24 6.24 -2.65 -11.86
C ARG A 24 7.34 -1.66 -12.22
N ALA A 25 7.01 -0.43 -12.61
CA ALA A 25 8.00 0.60 -12.89
C ALA A 25 8.82 0.94 -11.63
N TRP A 26 8.14 1.20 -10.51
CA TRP A 26 8.77 1.44 -9.21
C TRP A 26 9.67 0.26 -8.76
N PHE A 27 9.21 -0.98 -8.96
CA PHE A 27 9.97 -2.18 -8.62
C PHE A 27 11.27 -2.27 -9.42
N GLN A 28 11.30 -1.84 -10.69
CA GLN A 28 12.53 -1.86 -11.49
C GLN A 28 13.60 -0.93 -10.93
N GLU A 29 13.20 0.20 -10.36
CA GLU A 29 14.08 1.20 -9.78
C GLU A 29 14.58 0.81 -8.38
N HIS A 30 13.71 0.19 -7.56
CA HIS A 30 13.98 -0.11 -6.15
C HIS A 30 14.04 -1.61 -5.79
N LYS A 31 14.48 -2.47 -6.72
CA LYS A 31 14.52 -3.95 -6.54
C LYS A 31 15.14 -4.41 -5.22
N VAL A 32 16.28 -3.84 -4.84
CA VAL A 32 17.02 -4.23 -3.62
C VAL A 32 16.21 -3.90 -2.37
N PHE A 33 15.56 -2.74 -2.36
CA PHE A 33 14.71 -2.33 -1.24
C PHE A 33 13.46 -3.21 -1.14
N CYS A 34 12.80 -3.49 -2.28
CA CYS A 34 11.65 -4.39 -2.30
C CYS A 34 12.01 -5.79 -1.79
N LEU A 35 13.17 -6.33 -2.20
CA LEU A 35 13.69 -7.61 -1.70
C LEU A 35 13.97 -7.58 -0.18
N PHE A 36 14.54 -6.49 0.32
CA PHE A 36 14.76 -6.30 1.76
C PHE A 36 13.45 -6.32 2.54
N ILE A 37 12.44 -5.60 2.06
CA ILE A 37 11.11 -5.58 2.69
C ILE A 37 10.43 -6.95 2.60
N ALA A 38 10.56 -7.65 1.47
CA ALA A 38 10.07 -9.02 1.30
C ALA A 38 10.78 -10.02 2.24
N PHE A 39 12.05 -9.78 2.57
CA PHE A 39 12.76 -10.55 3.59
C PHE A 39 12.24 -10.23 5.00
N CYS A 40 12.08 -8.95 5.34
CA CYS A 40 11.51 -8.54 6.63
C CYS A 40 10.08 -9.05 6.83
N SER A 41 9.32 -9.20 5.75
CA SER A 41 7.95 -9.71 5.81
C SER A 41 7.83 -11.20 6.13
N LEU A 42 8.94 -11.95 6.08
CA LEU A 42 9.01 -13.33 6.57
C LEU A 42 8.64 -13.42 8.05
N SER A 43 8.98 -12.38 8.84
CA SER A 43 8.61 -12.29 10.25
C SER A 43 7.20 -11.74 10.42
N ASN A 44 6.84 -10.68 9.71
CA ASN A 44 5.54 -10.04 9.84
C ASN A 44 5.04 -9.51 8.50
N PHE A 45 3.89 -10.02 8.07
CA PHE A 45 3.29 -9.68 6.78
C PHE A 45 2.95 -8.19 6.64
N ASN A 46 2.64 -7.51 7.74
CA ASN A 46 2.29 -6.08 7.75
C ASN A 46 3.43 -5.19 7.27
N VAL A 47 4.68 -5.68 7.26
CA VAL A 47 5.83 -4.91 6.76
C VAL A 47 5.68 -4.58 5.27
N LEU A 48 4.88 -5.33 4.50
CA LEU A 48 4.59 -4.95 3.11
C LEU A 48 3.87 -3.61 2.98
N HIS A 49 3.12 -3.16 4.00
CA HIS A 49 2.50 -1.83 3.96
C HIS A 49 3.52 -0.70 3.95
N VAL A 50 4.74 -0.93 4.43
CA VAL A 50 5.83 0.05 4.39
C VAL A 50 6.15 0.46 2.96
N LEU A 51 5.95 -0.44 1.98
CA LEU A 51 6.15 -0.14 0.56
C LEU A 51 5.22 0.95 0.04
N ASN A 52 4.11 1.23 0.74
CA ASN A 52 3.13 2.24 0.34
C ASN A 52 2.92 3.29 1.43
N CYS A 53 3.93 3.52 2.28
CA CYS A 53 3.88 4.59 3.25
C CYS A 53 4.36 5.89 2.60
N LYS A 54 3.52 6.95 2.61
CA LYS A 54 3.93 8.32 2.26
C LYS A 54 4.88 8.88 3.33
N PHE A 55 6.05 8.26 3.51
CA PHE A 55 7.06 8.66 4.48
C PHE A 55 7.94 9.74 3.85
N ASN A 56 7.72 10.98 4.28
CA ASN A 56 8.49 12.15 3.87
C ASN A 56 8.60 12.35 2.33
N SER A 57 7.60 11.89 1.58
CA SER A 57 7.57 11.92 0.10
C SER A 57 8.79 11.27 -0.57
N MET A 58 9.43 10.32 0.10
CA MET A 58 10.49 9.53 -0.49
C MET A 58 9.90 8.53 -1.49
N ASP A 59 10.41 8.57 -2.71
CA ASP A 59 10.12 7.64 -3.83
C ASP A 59 10.26 6.16 -3.43
N ILE A 60 11.25 5.85 -2.58
CA ILE A 60 11.51 4.49 -2.06
C ILE A 60 10.31 3.90 -1.28
N PHE A 61 9.37 4.71 -0.77
CA PHE A 61 8.20 4.21 -0.03
C PHE A 61 6.87 4.46 -0.77
N ASP A 62 6.92 4.91 -2.03
CA ASP A 62 5.74 5.18 -2.87
C ASP A 62 5.57 4.10 -3.97
N ALA A 63 5.44 2.83 -3.56
CA ALA A 63 5.26 1.73 -4.50
C ALA A 63 3.88 1.69 -5.17
N LYS A 64 2.92 2.52 -4.72
CA LYS A 64 1.54 2.60 -5.22
C LYS A 64 0.87 1.22 -5.34
N LEU A 65 0.78 0.54 -4.19
CA LEU A 65 0.14 -0.77 -4.11
C LEU A 65 -1.34 -0.70 -4.51
N SER A 66 -1.81 -1.70 -5.25
CA SER A 66 -3.21 -1.86 -5.60
C SER A 66 -4.05 -2.12 -4.35
N PHE A 67 -5.23 -1.50 -4.29
CA PHE A 67 -6.22 -1.74 -3.24
C PHE A 67 -6.55 -3.23 -3.02
N THR A 68 -6.53 -4.03 -4.09
CA THR A 68 -6.77 -5.48 -3.99
C THR A 68 -5.65 -6.19 -3.22
N VAL A 69 -4.41 -5.75 -3.40
CA VAL A 69 -3.26 -6.31 -2.67
C VAL A 69 -3.22 -5.83 -1.24
N GLU A 70 -3.53 -4.56 -0.97
CA GLU A 70 -3.64 -4.07 0.41
C GLU A 70 -4.67 -4.86 1.22
N LYS A 71 -5.86 -5.09 0.65
CA LYS A 71 -6.89 -5.94 1.28
C LYS A 71 -6.37 -7.35 1.55
N LYS A 72 -5.65 -7.94 0.59
CA LYS A 72 -5.05 -9.28 0.75
C LYS A 72 -3.97 -9.29 1.82
N ILE A 73 -3.16 -8.24 1.97
CA ILE A 73 -2.14 -8.12 3.02
C ILE A 73 -2.79 -8.12 4.40
N ILE A 74 -3.90 -7.38 4.56
CA ILE A 74 -4.63 -7.30 5.82
C ILE A 74 -5.27 -8.66 6.18
N HIS A 75 -5.95 -9.30 5.22
CA HIS A 75 -6.53 -10.64 5.45
C HIS A 75 -5.47 -11.70 5.71
N ALA A 76 -4.36 -11.66 4.97
CA ALA A 76 -3.20 -12.50 5.18
C ALA A 76 -2.65 -12.37 6.60
N SER A 77 -2.56 -11.14 7.10
CA SER A 77 -2.13 -10.85 8.46
C SER A 77 -3.07 -11.46 9.50
N ALA A 78 -4.38 -11.31 9.33
CA ALA A 78 -5.38 -11.93 10.21
C ALA A 78 -5.30 -13.47 10.21
N VAL A 79 -5.16 -14.09 9.03
CA VAL A 79 -5.00 -15.54 8.89
C VAL A 79 -3.70 -16.02 9.54
N SER A 80 -2.60 -15.25 9.44
CA SER A 80 -1.32 -15.63 10.06
C SER A 80 -1.42 -15.83 11.57
N ILE A 81 -2.27 -15.03 12.24
CA ILE A 81 -2.49 -15.14 13.68
C ILE A 81 -3.03 -16.52 14.04
N ILE A 82 -4.02 -17.00 13.28
CA ILE A 82 -4.64 -18.31 13.49
C ILE A 82 -3.66 -19.43 13.16
N VAL A 83 -2.96 -19.31 12.03
CA VAL A 83 -2.10 -20.38 11.50
C VAL A 83 -0.81 -20.56 12.31
N GLY A 84 -0.32 -19.54 13.02
CA GLY A 84 0.90 -19.75 13.81
C GLY A 84 1.03 -19.02 15.13
N ASP A 85 0.47 -17.82 15.32
CA ASP A 85 0.64 -17.13 16.60
C ASP A 85 -0.19 -17.84 17.69
N VAL A 86 -1.40 -18.30 17.35
CA VAL A 86 -2.26 -19.11 18.24
C VAL A 86 -1.61 -20.44 18.62
N PRO A 87 -1.13 -21.30 17.68
CA PRO A 87 -0.38 -22.51 18.01
C PRO A 87 0.89 -22.26 18.85
N ARG A 88 1.58 -21.14 18.61
CA ARG A 88 2.80 -20.81 19.35
C ARG A 88 2.49 -20.47 20.81
N VAL A 89 1.46 -19.67 21.05
CA VAL A 89 1.00 -19.31 22.41
C VAL A 89 0.43 -20.52 23.13
N SER A 90 -0.36 -21.35 22.44
CA SER A 90 -0.93 -22.57 23.06
C SER A 90 0.16 -23.56 23.46
N ASN A 91 1.17 -23.79 22.62
CA ASN A 91 2.30 -24.66 22.96
C ASN A 91 3.10 -24.11 24.15
N LEU A 92 3.35 -22.79 24.19
CA LEU A 92 4.03 -22.15 25.32
C LEU A 92 3.25 -22.33 26.62
N LEU A 93 1.92 -22.19 26.58
CA LEU A 93 1.06 -22.36 27.74
C LEU A 93 0.99 -23.83 28.19
N ILE A 94 0.97 -24.79 27.25
CA ILE A 94 1.03 -26.22 27.55
C ILE A 94 2.37 -26.56 28.21
N ILE A 95 3.50 -26.11 27.67
CA ILE A 95 4.82 -26.32 28.27
C ILE A 95 4.86 -25.72 29.68
N HIS A 96 4.37 -24.49 29.83
CA HIS A 96 4.32 -23.87 31.15
C HIS A 96 3.49 -24.69 32.14
N PHE A 97 2.30 -25.16 31.75
CA PHE A 97 1.42 -25.94 32.64
C PHE A 97 1.93 -27.36 32.93
N LEU A 98 2.54 -28.04 31.96
CA LEU A 98 3.08 -29.40 32.15
C LEU A 98 4.34 -29.42 33.03
N TYR A 99 5.21 -28.42 32.89
CA TYR A 99 6.50 -28.39 33.57
C TYR A 99 6.51 -27.52 34.84
N ALA A 100 5.49 -26.67 35.05
CA ALA A 100 5.28 -25.89 36.28
C ALA A 100 5.35 -26.67 37.60
N PRO A 101 4.70 -27.84 37.77
CA PRO A 101 4.66 -28.51 39.06
C PRO A 101 6.02 -29.07 39.51
N ALA A 102 7.00 -29.23 38.60
CA ALA A 102 8.33 -29.74 38.95
C ALA A 102 9.25 -28.66 39.58
N SER A 103 8.94 -27.36 39.42
CA SER A 103 9.82 -26.24 39.81
C SER A 103 9.23 -25.28 40.85
N ALA A 104 8.12 -25.65 41.50
CA ALA A 104 7.27 -24.78 42.32
C ALA A 104 7.93 -24.13 43.57
N PHE A 105 9.20 -24.41 43.87
CA PHE A 105 9.87 -23.95 45.09
C PHE A 105 10.88 -22.80 44.91
N ASN A 106 11.06 -22.26 43.69
CA ASN A 106 12.08 -21.22 43.44
C ASN A 106 11.46 -19.87 43.06
N HIS A 107 12.02 -18.76 43.56
CA HIS A 107 11.67 -17.37 43.17
C HIS A 107 11.68 -17.14 41.64
N LEU A 108 12.44 -17.94 40.88
CA LEU A 108 12.48 -17.94 39.42
C LEU A 108 11.13 -18.31 38.77
N TYR A 109 10.29 -19.10 39.44
CA TYR A 109 8.98 -19.51 38.96
C TYR A 109 8.00 -18.32 38.90
N ALA A 110 8.04 -17.42 39.89
CA ALA A 110 7.24 -16.20 39.90
C ALA A 110 7.59 -15.27 38.73
N ILE A 111 8.89 -15.14 38.41
CA ILE A 111 9.36 -14.37 37.25
C ILE A 111 8.83 -14.98 35.95
N SER A 112 8.88 -16.31 35.82
CA SER A 112 8.37 -17.00 34.62
C SER A 112 6.86 -16.81 34.44
N ILE A 113 6.07 -16.81 35.51
CA ILE A 113 4.62 -16.53 35.45
C ILE A 113 4.37 -15.11 34.98
N ILE A 114 5.07 -14.13 35.56
CA ILE A 114 4.92 -12.71 35.20
C ILE A 114 5.27 -12.50 33.72
N CYS A 115 6.38 -13.09 33.24
CA CYS A 115 6.77 -13.03 31.82
C CYS A 115 5.72 -13.67 30.89
N THR A 116 5.15 -14.81 31.29
CA THR A 116 4.11 -15.50 30.51
C THR A 116 2.83 -14.67 30.45
N PHE A 117 2.43 -14.08 31.58
CA PHE A 117 1.28 -13.19 31.66
C PHE A 117 1.45 -11.94 30.80
N LEU A 118 2.62 -11.28 30.90
CA LEU A 118 2.92 -10.09 30.10
C LEU A 118 2.93 -10.41 28.60
N SER A 119 3.50 -11.56 28.22
CA SER A 119 3.49 -12.04 26.84
C SER A 119 2.07 -12.35 26.35
N GLY A 120 1.23 -12.91 27.21
CA GLY A 120 -0.20 -13.13 26.94
C GLY A 120 -0.96 -11.83 26.71
N LEU A 121 -0.72 -10.79 27.53
CA LEU A 121 -1.34 -9.47 27.34
C LEU A 121 -0.95 -8.84 26.00
N VAL A 122 0.35 -8.84 25.67
CA VAL A 122 0.83 -8.33 24.38
C VAL A 122 0.20 -9.08 23.21
N PHE A 123 0.08 -10.41 23.33
CA PHE A 123 -0.57 -11.24 22.33
C PHE A 123 -2.06 -10.91 22.17
N ILE A 124 -2.81 -10.80 23.27
CA ILE A 124 -4.25 -10.49 23.24
C ILE A 124 -4.50 -9.11 22.62
N ILE A 125 -3.74 -8.09 23.03
CA ILE A 125 -3.87 -6.73 22.48
C ILE A 125 -3.54 -6.75 20.98
N GLY A 126 -2.46 -7.40 20.57
CA GLY A 126 -2.08 -7.53 19.16
C GLY A 126 -3.11 -8.33 18.34
N PHE A 127 -3.69 -9.37 18.92
CA PHE A 127 -4.76 -10.18 18.31
C PHE A 127 -5.97 -9.30 18.01
N PHE A 128 -6.49 -8.58 19.01
CA PHE A 128 -7.65 -7.71 18.82
C PHE A 128 -7.36 -6.56 17.85
N TYR A 129 -6.18 -5.95 17.91
CA TYR A 129 -5.80 -4.89 16.99
C TYR A 129 -5.81 -5.36 15.52
N ARG A 130 -5.23 -6.53 15.23
CA ARG A 130 -5.18 -7.04 13.85
C ARG A 130 -6.55 -7.52 13.35
N ILE A 131 -7.37 -8.11 14.21
CA ILE A 131 -8.75 -8.47 13.86
C ILE A 131 -9.58 -7.21 13.61
N TYR A 132 -9.43 -6.18 14.46
CA TYR A 132 -10.04 -4.87 14.28
C TYR A 132 -9.63 -4.26 12.92
N GLU A 133 -8.32 -4.22 12.63
CA GLU A 133 -7.79 -3.72 11.36
C GLU A 133 -8.37 -4.51 10.17
N SER A 134 -8.46 -5.84 10.28
CA SER A 134 -9.03 -6.67 9.21
C SER A 134 -10.52 -6.50 8.99
N LEU A 135 -11.29 -6.19 10.02
CA LEU A 135 -12.74 -6.03 9.91
C LEU A 135 -13.13 -4.62 9.48
N ILE A 136 -12.42 -3.59 9.96
CA ILE A 136 -12.82 -2.19 9.78
C ILE A 136 -12.18 -1.57 8.54
N ARG A 137 -10.93 -1.92 8.22
CA ARG A 137 -10.26 -1.43 7.01
C ARG A 137 -10.90 -2.00 5.72
N ASP A 138 -11.70 -3.06 5.86
CA ASP A 138 -12.57 -3.58 4.81
C ASP A 138 -13.81 -2.73 4.55
N TYR A 139 -14.23 -1.95 5.54
CA TYR A 139 -15.36 -1.02 5.48
C TYR A 139 -14.95 0.38 5.03
N GLU A 140 -13.69 0.74 5.26
CA GLU A 140 -13.06 1.95 4.74
C GLU A 140 -12.76 1.74 3.24
N LYS A 141 -13.80 1.83 2.41
CA LYS A 141 -13.60 2.15 0.98
C LYS A 141 -12.64 3.34 0.96
N PRO A 142 -11.51 3.29 0.22
CA PRO A 142 -10.74 4.50 -0.01
C PRO A 142 -11.75 5.47 -0.60
N THR A 143 -11.99 6.55 0.14
CA THR A 143 -12.95 7.57 -0.24
C THR A 143 -12.69 7.84 -1.71
N ALA A 144 -13.75 7.88 -2.52
CA ALA A 144 -13.71 8.11 -3.95
C ALA A 144 -13.02 9.45 -4.36
N GLN A 145 -12.34 10.10 -3.42
CA GLN A 145 -11.71 11.40 -3.45
C GLN A 145 -10.30 11.40 -4.05
N GLU A 146 -9.52 10.31 -3.95
CA GLU A 146 -8.22 10.24 -4.66
C GLU A 146 -8.38 9.91 -6.15
N PHE A 147 -9.37 9.09 -6.52
CA PHE A 147 -9.68 8.83 -7.94
C PHE A 147 -10.35 10.03 -8.62
N THR A 148 -11.30 10.71 -7.96
CA THR A 148 -11.94 11.90 -8.55
C THR A 148 -11.01 13.10 -8.64
N ALA A 149 -10.08 13.29 -7.70
CA ALA A 149 -9.16 14.43 -7.76
C ALA A 149 -8.17 14.30 -8.93
N GLN A 150 -7.60 13.11 -9.12
CA GLN A 150 -6.64 12.88 -10.21
C GLN A 150 -7.31 12.90 -11.58
N GLU A 151 -8.50 12.32 -11.69
CA GLU A 151 -9.29 12.33 -12.93
C GLU A 151 -9.83 13.74 -13.25
N LEU A 152 -10.27 14.51 -12.24
CA LEU A 152 -10.64 15.93 -12.45
C LEU A 152 -9.44 16.74 -12.94
N THR A 153 -8.26 16.62 -12.30
CA THR A 153 -7.09 17.42 -12.74
C THR A 153 -6.64 17.06 -14.15
N ALA A 154 -6.68 15.78 -14.54
CA ALA A 154 -6.34 15.39 -15.91
C ALA A 154 -7.38 15.90 -16.92
N GLN A 155 -8.67 15.82 -16.59
CA GLN A 155 -9.75 16.28 -17.46
C GLN A 155 -9.78 17.80 -17.59
N GLU A 156 -9.48 18.53 -16.52
CA GLU A 156 -9.38 19.99 -16.49
C GLU A 156 -8.17 20.47 -17.31
N LEU A 157 -7.02 19.80 -17.21
CA LEU A 157 -5.82 20.13 -18.00
C LEU A 157 -6.05 19.90 -19.51
N ILE A 158 -6.70 18.80 -19.88
CA ILE A 158 -7.07 18.50 -21.28
C ILE A 158 -8.06 19.54 -21.82
N ALA A 159 -9.07 19.91 -21.04
CA ALA A 159 -10.04 20.93 -21.46
C ALA A 159 -9.42 22.31 -21.65
N GLN A 160 -8.47 22.67 -20.78
CA GLN A 160 -7.74 23.95 -20.85
C GLN A 160 -6.80 24.01 -22.05
N GLU A 161 -6.11 22.91 -22.37
CA GLU A 161 -5.24 22.82 -23.54
C GLU A 161 -6.04 22.92 -24.85
N LEU A 162 -7.21 22.25 -24.91
CA LEU A 162 -8.09 22.26 -26.07
C LEU A 162 -8.75 23.63 -26.31
N THR A 163 -9.04 24.39 -25.24
CA THR A 163 -9.54 25.77 -25.36
C THR A 163 -8.46 26.74 -25.82
N ALA A 164 -7.23 26.60 -25.32
CA ALA A 164 -6.10 27.43 -25.75
C ALA A 164 -5.75 27.21 -27.24
N GLN A 165 -5.74 25.95 -27.71
CA GLN A 165 -5.53 25.63 -29.14
C GLN A 165 -6.63 26.20 -30.04
N LYS A 166 -7.89 26.16 -29.60
CA LYS A 166 -9.02 26.69 -30.38
C LYS A 166 -8.96 28.22 -30.53
N LEU A 167 -8.58 28.93 -29.47
CA LEU A 167 -8.40 30.39 -29.50
C LEU A 167 -7.26 30.81 -30.43
N THR A 168 -6.11 30.14 -30.36
CA THR A 168 -4.96 30.43 -31.24
C THR A 168 -5.27 30.17 -32.71
N ALA A 169 -5.98 29.08 -33.03
CA ALA A 169 -6.40 28.78 -34.41
C ALA A 169 -7.36 29.85 -34.97
N GLN A 170 -8.32 30.31 -34.15
CA GLN A 170 -9.29 31.34 -34.56
C GLN A 170 -8.64 32.71 -34.77
N GLU A 171 -7.66 33.07 -33.93
CA GLU A 171 -6.93 34.33 -34.05
C GLU A 171 -6.05 34.37 -35.31
N LEU A 172 -5.39 33.24 -35.65
CA LEU A 172 -4.65 33.08 -36.90
C LEU A 172 -5.56 33.23 -38.13
N THR A 173 -6.77 32.63 -38.12
CA THR A 173 -7.71 32.78 -39.25
C THR A 173 -8.21 34.22 -39.41
N ALA A 174 -8.45 34.91 -38.29
CA ALA A 174 -8.85 36.31 -38.32
C ALA A 174 -7.74 37.22 -38.86
N GLN A 175 -6.49 37.00 -38.45
CA GLN A 175 -5.34 37.75 -38.96
C GLN A 175 -5.12 37.51 -40.46
N GLU A 176 -5.20 36.26 -40.94
CA GLU A 176 -5.09 35.96 -42.37
C GLU A 176 -6.17 36.65 -43.21
N LEU A 177 -7.41 36.68 -42.73
CA LEU A 177 -8.51 37.37 -43.41
C LEU A 177 -8.30 38.90 -43.46
N ILE A 178 -7.74 39.49 -42.41
CA ILE A 178 -7.42 40.93 -42.38
C ILE A 178 -6.28 41.24 -43.37
N VAL A 179 -5.23 40.42 -43.41
CA VAL A 179 -4.11 40.57 -44.36
C VAL A 179 -4.59 40.40 -45.80
N SER A 180 -5.43 39.40 -46.08
CA SER A 180 -6.01 39.17 -47.41
C SER A 180 -6.90 40.34 -47.87
N LYS A 181 -7.74 40.89 -46.97
CA LYS A 181 -8.55 42.08 -47.29
C LYS A 181 -7.70 43.32 -47.55
N LYS A 182 -6.62 43.52 -46.78
CA LYS A 182 -5.72 44.67 -46.96
C LYS A 182 -4.95 44.58 -48.28
N SER A 183 -4.49 43.38 -48.66
CA SER A 183 -3.83 43.13 -49.95
C SER A 183 -4.77 43.38 -51.14
N LYS A 184 -6.02 42.92 -51.08
CA LYS A 184 -7.01 43.19 -52.15
C LYS A 184 -7.34 44.68 -52.29
N LYS A 185 -7.38 45.42 -51.19
CA LYS A 185 -7.68 46.87 -51.21
C LYS A 185 -6.54 47.68 -51.84
N GLN A 186 -5.28 47.31 -51.57
CA GLN A 186 -4.12 47.93 -52.22
C GLN A 186 -4.04 47.65 -53.73
N PHE A 187 -4.63 46.55 -54.21
CA PHE A 187 -4.66 46.22 -55.63
C PHE A 187 -5.81 46.88 -56.42
N SER A 188 -6.82 47.43 -55.75
CA SER A 188 -7.92 48.16 -56.41
C SER A 188 -7.74 49.68 -56.43
N GLU A 189 -6.72 50.20 -55.75
CA GLU A 189 -6.39 51.62 -55.64
C GLU A 189 -5.11 52.00 -56.43
N ALA A 190 -4.55 51.07 -57.21
CA ALA A 190 -3.44 51.27 -58.15
C ALA A 190 -3.92 51.11 -59.59
#